data_AF-A0A0A9XDN5-F1
#
_entry.id   AF-A0A0A9XDN5-F1
#
_cell.length_a   1.000
_cell.length_b   1.000
_cell.length_c   1.000
_cell.angle_alpha   90.00
_cell.angle_beta   90.00
_cell.angle_gamma   90.00
#
_symmetry.space_group_name_H-M   'P 1'
#
loop_
_entity.id
_entity.type
_entity.pdbx_description
1 polymer ?
#
loop_
_entity_poly.entity_id
_entity_poly.type
_entity_poly.pdbx_seq_one_letter_code
_entity_poly.pdbx_strand_id
1 'polypeptide(L)'
;MTRLPNWLFVILSCFVTVLSFNLDVDNLVKYRGRSGSMFGFTVAQHSYQTQNSVIVGAPEDQTDQAGVTKGGAVYRCHPTGDNCERIRFDRNGDNKDQYGNPIDSKSNQWFGATLTSSNGSVLACAPRYVYTQPTSAEERRDPVGTCWLAKDQLNSSQEFSPCRNRDWGYHRHGHCQAGLGAALSKDGGRLYIGAPGSCFWQGQVHSVAATTKLPFVPPKVIIIDEEGKIHSQNTYNRADVISSSEGPS
;
A
#
# COMPACT_ATOMS: atom_id res chain seq x y z
N MET A 1 -8.08 60.88 -9.94
CA MET A 1 -7.96 59.49 -9.48
C MET A 1 -7.83 58.58 -10.69
N THR A 2 -6.61 58.21 -11.06
CA THR A 2 -6.31 57.37 -12.23
C THR A 2 -6.52 55.90 -11.85
N ARG A 3 -7.45 55.22 -12.54
CA ARG A 3 -7.67 53.78 -12.36
C ARG A 3 -6.50 53.03 -12.99
N LEU A 4 -5.74 52.31 -12.17
CA LEU A 4 -4.77 51.35 -12.68
C LEU A 4 -5.52 50.25 -13.45
N PRO A 5 -5.09 49.92 -14.67
CA PRO A 5 -5.81 48.98 -15.52
C PRO A 5 -5.63 47.52 -15.04
N ASN A 6 -6.71 46.73 -15.08
CA ASN A 6 -6.81 45.38 -14.48
C ASN A 6 -5.77 44.35 -14.99
N TRP A 7 -5.29 44.49 -16.22
CA TRP A 7 -4.23 43.64 -16.79
C TRP A 7 -2.91 43.66 -16.01
N LEU A 8 -2.58 44.74 -15.28
CA LEU A 8 -1.36 44.79 -14.46
C LEU A 8 -1.41 43.79 -13.30
N PHE A 9 -2.59 43.59 -12.69
CA PHE A 9 -2.76 42.63 -11.60
C PHE A 9 -2.67 41.17 -12.08
N VAL A 10 -3.09 40.89 -13.31
CA VAL A 10 -2.99 39.56 -13.94
C VAL A 10 -1.53 39.22 -14.24
N ILE A 11 -0.77 40.19 -14.77
CA ILE A 11 0.67 40.01 -15.01
C ILE A 11 1.42 39.83 -13.69
N LEU A 12 1.09 40.61 -12.65
CA LEU A 12 1.73 40.50 -11.34
C LEU A 12 1.43 39.16 -10.64
N SER A 13 0.26 38.55 -10.84
CA SER A 13 -0.05 37.22 -10.29
C SER A 13 0.65 36.08 -11.03
N CYS A 14 0.93 36.25 -12.33
CA CYS A 14 1.70 35.27 -13.12
C CYS A 14 3.19 35.21 -12.74
N PHE A 15 3.74 36.21 -12.05
CA PHE A 15 5.15 36.24 -11.63
C PHE A 15 5.39 35.83 -10.17
N VAL A 16 4.36 35.37 -9.45
CA VAL A 16 4.55 34.81 -8.10
C VAL A 16 5.12 33.40 -8.21
N THR A 17 6.43 33.32 -8.44
CA THR A 17 7.19 32.10 -8.19
C THR A 17 7.21 31.89 -6.68
N VAL A 18 6.45 30.91 -6.19
CA VAL A 18 6.53 30.50 -4.79
C VAL A 18 7.90 29.84 -4.63
N LEU A 19 8.88 30.59 -4.13
CA LEU A 19 10.17 30.04 -3.74
C LEU A 19 9.92 29.15 -2.51
N SER A 20 10.26 27.87 -2.62
CA SER A 20 10.40 26.99 -1.45
C SER A 20 11.44 27.62 -0.53
N PHE A 21 11.00 28.20 0.59
CA PHE A 21 11.82 29.12 1.39
C PHE A 21 12.55 28.45 2.56
N ASN A 22 12.20 27.21 2.92
CA ASN A 22 12.70 26.56 4.13
C ASN A 22 13.14 25.09 3.94
N LEU A 23 13.35 24.65 2.69
CA LEU A 23 13.99 23.35 2.43
C LEU A 23 15.50 23.53 2.33
N ASP A 24 16.25 22.85 3.19
CA ASP A 24 17.71 22.79 3.11
C ASP A 24 18.11 21.85 1.96
N VAL A 25 18.59 22.44 0.87
CA VAL A 25 19.04 21.72 -0.33
C VAL A 25 20.55 21.42 -0.30
N ASP A 26 21.29 22.01 0.65
CA ASP A 26 22.74 21.88 0.76
C ASP A 26 23.11 20.71 1.69
N ASN A 27 22.45 20.59 2.86
CA ASN A 27 22.73 19.58 3.88
C ASN A 27 21.68 18.46 3.91
N LEU A 28 21.39 17.90 2.74
CA LEU A 28 20.37 16.86 2.62
C LEU A 28 20.89 15.46 3.02
N VAL A 29 19.99 14.62 3.53
CA VAL A 29 20.28 13.21 3.85
C VAL A 29 19.95 12.34 2.63
N LYS A 30 20.96 11.62 2.10
CA LYS A 30 20.81 10.77 0.91
C LYS A 30 20.73 9.30 1.30
N TYR A 31 19.58 8.68 1.07
CA TYR A 31 19.44 7.23 1.10
C TYR A 31 19.67 6.64 -0.29
N ARG A 32 20.39 5.52 -0.38
CA ARG A 32 20.62 4.81 -1.64
C ARG A 32 20.32 3.33 -1.45
N GLY A 33 19.48 2.78 -2.33
CA GLY A 33 19.28 1.34 -2.45
C GLY A 33 20.09 0.73 -3.58
N ARG A 34 19.94 -0.58 -3.76
CA ARG A 34 20.58 -1.31 -4.86
C ARG A 34 20.09 -0.81 -6.23
N SER A 35 20.99 -0.80 -7.22
CA SER A 35 20.61 -0.44 -8.59
C SER A 35 19.52 -1.39 -9.13
N GLY A 36 18.52 -0.84 -9.81
CA GLY A 36 17.41 -1.60 -10.38
C GLY A 36 16.37 -2.13 -9.38
N SER A 37 16.52 -1.84 -8.08
CA SER A 37 15.55 -2.25 -7.04
C SER A 37 14.30 -1.36 -6.97
N MET A 38 14.32 -0.23 -7.68
CA MET A 38 13.34 0.86 -7.56
C MET A 38 13.23 1.40 -6.13
N PHE A 39 14.34 1.40 -5.37
CA PHE A 39 14.39 2.05 -4.06
C PHE A 39 13.97 3.52 -4.14
N GLY A 40 12.98 3.89 -3.33
CA GLY A 40 12.37 5.21 -3.36
C GLY A 40 11.08 5.26 -4.17
N PHE A 41 10.58 4.12 -4.68
CA PHE A 41 9.29 4.07 -5.37
C PHE A 41 8.13 4.54 -4.48
N THR A 42 8.19 4.19 -3.19
CA THR A 42 7.33 4.78 -2.16
C THR A 42 8.17 5.24 -0.97
N VAL A 43 7.71 6.28 -0.30
CA VAL A 43 8.32 6.81 0.92
C VAL A 43 7.23 7.18 1.93
N ALA A 44 7.48 6.92 3.21
CA ALA A 44 6.58 7.31 4.29
C ALA A 44 7.38 7.72 5.53
N GLN A 45 6.89 8.74 6.24
CA GLN A 45 7.39 9.05 7.58
C GLN A 45 6.88 7.99 8.56
N HIS A 46 7.76 7.52 9.43
CA HIS A 46 7.40 6.63 10.52
C HIS A 46 7.90 7.18 11.84
N SER A 47 6.96 7.33 12.76
CA SER A 47 7.23 7.73 14.13
C SER A 47 6.61 6.70 15.06
N TYR A 48 7.42 6.22 16.00
CA TYR A 48 6.96 5.39 17.10
C TYR A 48 7.64 5.87 18.37
N GLN A 49 6.82 6.34 19.32
CA GLN A 49 7.30 6.98 20.55
C GLN A 49 8.22 8.18 20.21
N THR A 50 9.51 8.11 20.54
CA THR A 50 10.50 9.15 20.26
C THR A 50 11.39 8.83 19.05
N GLN A 51 11.21 7.66 18.43
CA GLN A 51 12.02 7.23 17.30
C GLN A 51 11.36 7.63 15.98
N ASN A 52 12.04 8.47 15.22
CA ASN A 52 11.65 8.84 13.87
C ASN A 52 12.49 8.05 12.87
N SER A 53 11.89 7.69 11.74
CA SER A 53 12.56 7.02 10.63
C SER A 53 11.83 7.29 9.33
N VAL A 54 12.54 7.11 8.22
CA VAL A 54 11.95 7.14 6.88
C VAL A 54 11.77 5.70 6.42
N ILE A 55 10.57 5.34 5.99
CA ILE A 55 10.30 4.02 5.43
C ILE A 55 10.32 4.15 3.91
N VAL A 56 11.02 3.25 3.24
CA VAL A 56 11.24 3.31 1.79
C VAL A 56 10.89 1.98 1.15
N GLY A 57 10.00 2.00 0.16
CA GLY A 57 9.68 0.84 -0.68
C GLY A 57 10.65 0.68 -1.84
N ALA A 58 11.00 -0.56 -2.14
CA ALA A 58 11.85 -0.97 -3.25
C ALA A 58 11.25 -2.22 -3.92
N PRO A 59 10.21 -2.05 -4.78
CA PRO A 59 9.36 -3.14 -5.26
C PRO A 59 10.05 -4.18 -6.15
N GLU A 60 11.20 -3.86 -6.74
CA GLU A 60 11.98 -4.81 -7.55
C GLU A 60 13.20 -5.37 -6.83
N ASP A 61 13.34 -5.10 -5.54
CA ASP A 61 14.52 -5.53 -4.82
C ASP A 61 14.55 -7.05 -4.58
N GLN A 62 15.76 -7.60 -4.52
CA GLN A 62 15.97 -9.04 -4.30
C GLN A 62 16.02 -9.36 -2.80
N THR A 63 15.17 -10.28 -2.35
CA THR A 63 15.15 -10.76 -0.96
C THR A 63 15.88 -12.10 -0.81
N ASP A 64 15.95 -12.59 0.43
CA ASP A 64 16.44 -13.91 0.81
C ASP A 64 15.34 -14.98 0.82
N GLN A 65 14.14 -14.66 0.31
CA GLN A 65 13.05 -15.62 0.19
C GLN A 65 13.41 -16.70 -0.84
N ALA A 66 13.37 -17.96 -0.41
CA ALA A 66 13.76 -19.08 -1.25
C ALA A 66 12.86 -19.19 -2.49
N GLY A 67 13.49 -19.29 -3.67
CA GLY A 67 12.77 -19.44 -4.95
C GLY A 67 12.08 -18.16 -5.45
N VAL A 68 12.24 -17.01 -4.78
CA VAL A 68 11.57 -15.76 -5.14
C VAL A 68 12.55 -14.81 -5.84
N THR A 69 12.23 -14.39 -7.05
CA THR A 69 13.01 -13.40 -7.81
C THR A 69 12.36 -12.03 -7.75
N LYS A 70 13.11 -10.98 -7.41
CA LYS A 70 12.61 -9.60 -7.30
C LYS A 70 11.30 -9.51 -6.52
N GLY A 71 11.29 -10.10 -5.32
CA GLY A 71 10.10 -10.13 -4.46
C GLY A 71 9.67 -8.75 -3.97
N GLY A 72 10.60 -7.78 -3.95
CA GLY A 72 10.39 -6.46 -3.39
C GLY A 72 10.71 -6.40 -1.90
N ALA A 73 11.12 -5.22 -1.43
CA ALA A 73 11.52 -5.01 -0.04
C ALA A 73 11.06 -3.63 0.46
N VAL A 74 11.02 -3.50 1.78
CA VAL A 74 10.77 -2.24 2.47
C VAL A 74 11.89 -2.02 3.49
N TYR A 75 12.39 -0.79 3.53
CA TYR A 75 13.54 -0.38 4.34
C TYR A 75 13.13 0.65 5.39
N ARG A 76 13.73 0.56 6.57
CA ARG A 76 13.70 1.60 7.61
C ARG A 76 15.04 2.33 7.60
N CYS A 77 15.02 3.62 7.31
CA CYS A 77 16.19 4.47 7.23
C CYS A 77 16.25 5.43 8.42
N HIS A 78 17.44 5.61 8.97
CA HIS A 78 17.66 6.52 10.10
C HIS A 78 17.64 7.99 9.63
N PRO A 79 16.96 8.93 10.33
CA PRO A 79 16.85 10.32 9.89
C PRO A 79 18.18 11.06 9.78
N THR A 80 19.15 10.68 10.62
CA THR A 80 20.50 11.25 10.63
C THR A 80 21.50 10.17 10.22
N GLY A 81 21.76 10.05 8.92
CA GLY A 81 22.70 9.08 8.36
C GLY A 81 22.19 8.44 7.07
N ASP A 82 22.98 7.55 6.49
CA ASP A 82 22.67 6.80 5.27
C ASP A 82 22.29 5.33 5.54
N ASN A 83 22.20 4.94 6.82
CA ASN A 83 21.85 3.58 7.21
C ASN A 83 20.36 3.30 6.97
N CYS A 84 20.09 2.28 6.15
CA CYS A 84 18.78 1.73 5.87
C CYS A 84 18.77 0.22 6.10
N GLU A 85 17.87 -0.26 6.95
CA GLU A 85 17.75 -1.67 7.31
C GLU A 85 16.47 -2.26 6.72
N ARG A 86 16.56 -3.47 6.16
CA ARG A 86 15.40 -4.15 5.57
C ARG A 86 14.45 -4.62 6.68
N ILE A 87 13.19 -4.21 6.61
CA ILE A 87 12.12 -4.72 7.47
C ILE A 87 11.68 -6.10 6.96
N ARG A 88 11.59 -7.09 7.85
CA ARG A 88 11.26 -8.47 7.48
C ARG A 88 9.76 -8.75 7.68
N PHE A 89 8.96 -8.49 6.65
CA PHE A 89 7.52 -8.79 6.66
C PHE A 89 7.22 -10.28 6.43
N ASP A 90 7.90 -10.92 5.48
CA ASP A 90 7.77 -12.34 5.20
C ASP A 90 9.16 -12.92 4.89
N ARG A 91 9.44 -14.10 5.43
CA ARG A 91 10.71 -14.82 5.22
C ARG A 91 10.53 -16.02 4.30
N ASN A 92 9.29 -16.42 4.05
CA ASN A 92 8.97 -17.62 3.30
C ASN A 92 8.98 -17.32 1.80
N GLY A 93 9.35 -18.34 1.01
CA GLY A 93 9.13 -18.34 -0.43
C GLY A 93 7.65 -18.54 -0.77
N ASP A 94 7.39 -19.00 -1.99
CA ASP A 94 6.03 -19.35 -2.42
C ASP A 94 5.42 -20.41 -1.49
N ASN A 95 4.16 -20.19 -1.10
CA ASN A 95 3.35 -21.15 -0.37
C ASN A 95 3.08 -22.37 -1.26
N LYS A 96 2.97 -23.55 -0.63
CA LYS A 96 2.73 -24.81 -1.34
C LYS A 96 1.50 -25.52 -0.78
N ASP A 97 0.81 -26.25 -1.65
CA ASP A 97 -0.26 -27.16 -1.24
C ASP A 97 0.31 -28.43 -0.56
N GLN A 98 -0.59 -29.32 -0.14
CA GLN A 98 -0.25 -30.59 0.47
C GLN A 98 0.55 -31.55 -0.43
N TYR A 99 0.59 -31.29 -1.75
CA TYR A 99 1.32 -32.07 -2.75
C TYR A 99 2.64 -31.40 -3.14
N GLY A 100 2.96 -30.24 -2.57
CA GLY A 100 4.18 -29.49 -2.84
C GLY A 100 4.11 -28.55 -4.06
N ASN A 101 2.93 -28.37 -4.65
CA ASN A 101 2.73 -27.44 -5.77
C ASN A 101 2.61 -26.00 -5.26
N PRO A 102 3.21 -25.01 -5.93
CA PRO A 102 3.06 -23.61 -5.54
C PRO A 102 1.60 -23.15 -5.70
N ILE A 103 1.05 -22.55 -4.65
CA ILE A 103 -0.32 -21.98 -4.64
C ILE A 103 -0.33 -20.46 -4.72
N ASP A 104 0.84 -19.84 -4.74
CA ASP A 104 1.05 -18.44 -5.04
C ASP A 104 2.39 -18.22 -5.74
N SER A 105 2.60 -16.99 -6.20
CA SER A 105 3.88 -16.56 -6.77
C SER A 105 4.21 -15.18 -6.23
N LYS A 106 5.27 -15.13 -5.43
CA LYS A 106 5.85 -13.91 -4.85
C LYS A 106 6.92 -13.29 -5.75
N SER A 107 7.35 -13.98 -6.80
CA SER A 107 8.31 -13.44 -7.77
C SER A 107 7.71 -12.27 -8.55
N ASN A 108 8.44 -11.15 -8.65
CA ASN A 108 8.02 -9.89 -9.29
C ASN A 108 6.68 -9.33 -8.77
N GLN A 109 6.30 -9.65 -7.52
CA GLN A 109 5.02 -9.26 -6.94
C GLN A 109 4.93 -7.76 -6.61
N TRP A 110 6.04 -7.03 -6.71
CA TRP A 110 6.13 -5.59 -6.43
C TRP A 110 5.85 -5.23 -4.96
N PHE A 111 6.41 -6.00 -4.02
CA PHE A 111 6.22 -5.71 -2.59
C PHE A 111 6.89 -4.39 -2.18
N GLY A 112 6.12 -3.47 -1.61
CA GLY A 112 6.56 -2.09 -1.32
C GLY A 112 6.15 -1.08 -2.39
N ALA A 113 5.32 -1.48 -3.36
CA ALA A 113 4.75 -0.56 -4.35
C ALA A 113 3.73 0.42 -3.75
N THR A 114 3.13 0.06 -2.62
CA THR A 114 2.28 0.94 -1.82
C THR A 114 2.75 0.85 -0.38
N LEU A 115 2.84 2.00 0.28
CA LEU A 115 3.38 2.12 1.63
C LEU A 115 2.62 3.19 2.41
N THR A 116 2.20 2.86 3.61
CA THR A 116 1.62 3.83 4.56
C THR A 116 2.07 3.48 5.97
N SER A 117 2.16 4.49 6.83
CA SER A 117 2.64 4.37 8.20
C SER A 117 1.73 5.18 9.11
N SER A 118 1.26 4.57 10.19
CA SER A 118 0.36 5.21 11.15
C SER A 118 0.48 4.52 12.51
N ASN A 119 0.52 5.30 13.58
CA ASN A 119 0.59 4.83 14.97
C ASN A 119 1.59 3.68 15.21
N GLY A 120 2.85 3.85 14.77
CA GLY A 120 3.88 2.82 14.93
C GLY A 120 3.73 1.56 14.08
N SER A 121 2.74 1.53 13.19
CA SER A 121 2.50 0.42 12.26
C SER A 121 2.87 0.84 10.84
N VAL A 122 3.27 -0.12 10.01
CA VAL A 122 3.58 0.08 8.59
C VAL A 122 2.80 -0.92 7.75
N LEU A 123 2.02 -0.46 6.80
CA LEU A 123 1.35 -1.28 5.80
C LEU A 123 2.09 -1.16 4.47
N ALA A 124 2.48 -2.30 3.91
CA ALA A 124 3.14 -2.39 2.61
C ALA A 124 2.43 -3.41 1.73
N CYS A 125 2.24 -3.11 0.44
CA CYS A 125 1.51 -3.98 -0.47
C CYS A 125 2.31 -4.44 -1.68
N ALA A 126 1.89 -5.58 -2.23
CA ALA A 126 2.38 -6.24 -3.44
C ALA A 126 1.19 -6.42 -4.42
N PRO A 127 0.86 -5.40 -5.23
CA PRO A 127 -0.31 -5.42 -6.10
C PRO A 127 -0.21 -6.43 -7.25
N ARG A 128 0.99 -6.96 -7.54
CA ARG A 128 1.23 -7.98 -8.58
C ARG A 128 1.38 -9.38 -8.01
N TYR A 129 1.12 -9.58 -6.72
CA TYR A 129 1.08 -10.90 -6.10
C TYR A 129 0.02 -11.77 -6.79
N VAL A 130 0.41 -12.99 -7.16
CA VAL A 130 -0.44 -13.93 -7.90
C VAL A 130 -0.85 -15.07 -6.99
N TYR A 131 -2.13 -15.40 -6.99
CA TYR A 131 -2.68 -16.59 -6.36
C TYR A 131 -2.98 -17.63 -7.45
N THR A 132 -2.56 -18.87 -7.19
CA THR A 132 -2.87 -20.01 -8.05
C THR A 132 -3.96 -20.85 -7.40
N GLN A 133 -5.16 -20.85 -7.98
CA GLN A 133 -6.27 -21.61 -7.42
C GLN A 133 -6.07 -23.11 -7.70
N PRO A 134 -6.09 -23.99 -6.67
CA PRO A 134 -6.01 -25.43 -6.87
C PRO A 134 -7.35 -25.94 -7.40
N THR A 135 -7.52 -25.96 -8.73
CA THR A 135 -8.69 -26.57 -9.39
C THR A 135 -8.26 -27.73 -10.27
N SER A 136 -9.10 -28.74 -10.44
CA SER A 136 -8.77 -30.01 -11.11
C SER A 136 -8.68 -29.91 -12.64
N ALA A 137 -9.03 -28.77 -13.23
CA ALA A 137 -9.15 -28.64 -14.68
C ALA A 137 -8.07 -27.71 -15.29
N GLU A 138 -7.70 -26.63 -14.62
CA GLU A 138 -6.72 -25.65 -15.14
C GLU A 138 -6.00 -24.93 -13.99
N GLU A 139 -4.71 -24.64 -14.19
CA GLU A 139 -3.93 -23.78 -13.30
C GLU A 139 -4.36 -22.32 -13.53
N ARG A 140 -5.18 -21.78 -12.63
CA ARG A 140 -5.66 -20.39 -12.72
C ARG A 140 -4.76 -19.48 -11.91
N ARG A 141 -4.02 -18.63 -12.61
CA ARG A 141 -3.09 -17.64 -12.04
C ARG A 141 -3.74 -16.26 -12.06
N ASP A 142 -4.17 -15.81 -10.89
CA ASP A 142 -4.95 -14.59 -10.73
C ASP A 142 -4.11 -13.54 -9.96
N PRO A 143 -3.82 -12.35 -10.53
CA PRO A 143 -3.10 -11.28 -9.85
C PRO A 143 -4.01 -10.57 -8.84
N VAL A 144 -4.28 -11.25 -7.73
CA VAL A 144 -5.20 -10.78 -6.68
C VAL A 144 -4.62 -9.67 -5.82
N GLY A 145 -3.28 -9.57 -5.72
CA GLY A 145 -2.60 -8.64 -4.82
C GLY A 145 -2.66 -9.06 -3.34
N THR A 146 -1.74 -8.52 -2.53
CA THR A 146 -1.71 -8.75 -1.08
C THR A 146 -1.07 -7.56 -0.37
N CYS A 147 -1.38 -7.37 0.90
CA CYS A 147 -0.76 -6.38 1.77
C CYS A 147 -0.25 -7.02 3.06
N TRP A 148 0.75 -6.43 3.67
CA TRP A 148 1.30 -6.84 4.96
C TRP A 148 1.36 -5.67 5.92
N LEU A 149 0.82 -5.88 7.13
CA LEU A 149 0.87 -4.91 8.22
C LEU A 149 1.94 -5.33 9.22
N ALA A 150 2.97 -4.51 9.39
CA ALA A 150 3.96 -4.66 10.44
C ALA A 150 3.56 -3.84 11.67
N LYS A 151 3.68 -4.45 12.85
CA LYS A 151 3.41 -3.92 14.19
C LYS A 151 4.56 -4.27 15.13
N ASP A 152 4.44 -3.90 16.41
CA ASP A 152 5.36 -4.29 17.47
C ASP A 152 6.81 -3.89 17.16
N GLN A 153 7.02 -2.59 16.92
CA GLN A 153 8.31 -2.05 16.46
C GLN A 153 8.81 -2.68 15.14
N LEU A 154 7.87 -3.06 14.28
CA LEU A 154 8.11 -3.68 12.97
C LEU A 154 8.74 -5.09 13.05
N ASN A 155 8.60 -5.76 14.20
CA ASN A 155 9.10 -7.12 14.41
C ASN A 155 8.06 -8.20 14.12
N SER A 156 6.78 -7.84 14.15
CA SER A 156 5.65 -8.72 13.90
C SER A 156 4.89 -8.24 12.68
N SER A 157 4.48 -9.16 11.82
CA SER A 157 3.78 -8.83 10.57
C SER A 157 2.60 -9.76 10.35
N GLN A 158 1.61 -9.25 9.60
CA GLN A 158 0.43 -10.00 9.24
C GLN A 158 0.00 -9.70 7.81
N GLU A 159 -0.34 -10.75 7.07
CA GLU A 159 -0.89 -10.66 5.71
C GLU A 159 -2.39 -10.31 5.68
N PHE A 160 -2.76 -9.48 4.72
CA PHE A 160 -4.11 -9.10 4.34
C PHE A 160 -4.27 -9.22 2.81
N SER A 161 -4.90 -10.31 2.36
CA SER A 161 -5.23 -10.52 0.93
C SER A 161 -6.75 -10.74 0.75
N PRO A 162 -7.55 -9.66 0.74
CA PRO A 162 -9.02 -9.78 0.70
C PRO A 162 -9.57 -10.38 -0.61
N CYS A 163 -8.81 -10.25 -1.71
CA CYS A 163 -9.19 -10.74 -3.03
C CYS A 163 -8.75 -12.19 -3.31
N ARG A 164 -7.97 -12.82 -2.42
CA ARG A 164 -7.53 -14.22 -2.54
C ARG A 164 -8.65 -15.19 -2.14
N ASN A 165 -9.74 -15.18 -2.88
CA ASN A 165 -10.92 -16.00 -2.61
C ASN A 165 -11.27 -16.90 -3.83
N ARG A 166 -12.44 -17.55 -3.81
CA ARG A 166 -12.86 -18.46 -4.88
C ARG A 166 -13.42 -17.76 -6.13
N ASP A 167 -13.64 -16.45 -6.06
CA ASP A 167 -14.13 -15.64 -7.18
C ASP A 167 -12.97 -15.30 -8.13
N TRP A 168 -12.74 -16.18 -9.10
CA TRP A 168 -11.64 -16.14 -10.05
C TRP A 168 -11.91 -15.25 -11.28
N GLY A 169 -10.84 -14.91 -12.00
CA GLY A 169 -10.88 -14.19 -13.28
C GLY A 169 -11.23 -12.70 -13.19
N TYR A 170 -11.06 -11.99 -14.30
CA TYR A 170 -11.24 -10.54 -14.40
C TYR A 170 -12.69 -10.07 -14.20
N HIS A 171 -13.67 -10.95 -14.43
CA HIS A 171 -15.09 -10.66 -14.24
C HIS A 171 -15.50 -10.63 -12.76
N ARG A 172 -14.63 -11.06 -11.84
CA ARG A 172 -14.80 -10.98 -10.38
C ARG A 172 -13.53 -10.46 -9.68
N HIS A 173 -12.95 -11.19 -8.72
CA HIS A 173 -11.85 -10.71 -7.89
C HIS A 173 -10.47 -11.23 -8.33
N GLY A 174 -10.38 -12.08 -9.35
CA GLY A 174 -9.11 -12.68 -9.77
C GLY A 174 -8.07 -11.65 -10.24
N HIS A 175 -8.50 -10.54 -10.81
CA HIS A 175 -7.62 -9.45 -11.26
C HIS A 175 -7.68 -8.22 -10.36
N CYS A 176 -8.13 -8.38 -9.12
CA CYS A 176 -8.35 -7.30 -8.17
C CYS A 176 -7.14 -6.38 -7.98
N GLN A 177 -5.92 -6.92 -7.97
CA GLN A 177 -4.68 -6.19 -7.68
C GLN A 177 -4.78 -5.38 -6.38
N ALA A 178 -5.31 -6.01 -5.33
CA ALA A 178 -5.48 -5.43 -4.01
C ALA A 178 -4.15 -4.84 -3.51
N GLY A 179 -4.21 -3.60 -3.05
CA GLY A 179 -3.06 -2.88 -2.53
C GLY A 179 -2.35 -2.01 -3.56
N LEU A 180 -2.92 -1.80 -4.76
CA LEU A 180 -2.45 -0.73 -5.66
C LEU A 180 -2.62 0.66 -5.03
N GLY A 181 -3.62 0.81 -4.16
CA GLY A 181 -3.73 1.93 -3.23
C GLY A 181 -4.10 1.41 -1.85
N ALA A 182 -3.59 2.02 -0.79
CA ALA A 182 -3.90 1.62 0.58
C ALA A 182 -3.71 2.77 1.57
N ALA A 183 -4.46 2.72 2.67
CA ALA A 183 -4.34 3.67 3.77
C ALA A 183 -4.55 2.97 5.12
N LEU A 184 -3.95 3.54 6.17
CA LEU A 184 -4.22 3.18 7.56
C LEU A 184 -5.00 4.30 8.24
N SER A 185 -5.93 3.95 9.12
CA SER A 185 -6.56 4.93 10.02
C SER A 185 -5.52 5.57 10.95
N LYS A 186 -5.82 6.77 11.48
CA LYS A 186 -4.89 7.53 12.34
C LYS A 186 -4.44 6.77 13.59
N ASP A 187 -5.32 5.93 14.13
CA ASP A 187 -5.05 5.04 15.27
C ASP A 187 -4.37 3.71 14.87
N GLY A 188 -4.19 3.45 13.56
CA GLY A 188 -3.66 2.19 13.04
C GLY A 188 -4.59 0.99 13.25
N GLY A 189 -5.84 1.23 13.65
CA GLY A 189 -6.83 0.21 13.97
C GLY A 189 -7.51 -0.41 12.75
N ARG A 190 -7.44 0.24 11.58
CA ARG A 190 -8.15 -0.17 10.36
C ARG A 190 -7.34 0.09 9.10
N LEU A 191 -7.40 -0.85 8.16
CA LEU A 191 -6.79 -0.79 6.85
C LEU A 191 -7.85 -0.53 5.80
N TYR A 192 -7.51 0.31 4.83
CA TYR A 192 -8.29 0.52 3.61
C TYR A 192 -7.44 0.07 2.43
N ILE A 193 -7.91 -0.90 1.65
CA ILE A 193 -7.17 -1.51 0.55
C ILE A 193 -7.96 -1.34 -0.74
N GLY A 194 -7.42 -0.57 -1.67
CA GLY A 194 -7.96 -0.37 -3.02
C GLY A 194 -7.65 -1.55 -3.94
N ALA A 195 -8.64 -1.91 -4.75
CA ALA A 195 -8.68 -3.10 -5.58
C ALA A 195 -9.24 -2.74 -6.97
N PRO A 196 -8.45 -2.06 -7.82
CA PRO A 196 -8.95 -1.44 -9.04
C PRO A 196 -9.38 -2.44 -10.11
N GLY A 197 -8.81 -3.64 -10.17
CA GLY A 197 -9.15 -4.62 -11.20
C GLY A 197 -10.31 -5.55 -10.84
N SER A 198 -11.00 -5.29 -9.72
CA SER A 198 -12.19 -6.04 -9.34
C SER A 198 -13.35 -5.77 -10.31
N CYS A 199 -14.08 -6.83 -10.66
CA CYS A 199 -15.33 -6.82 -11.41
C CYS A 199 -15.25 -6.03 -12.73
N PHE A 200 -14.49 -6.53 -13.72
CA PHE A 200 -14.24 -5.82 -14.98
C PHE A 200 -13.69 -4.40 -14.78
N TRP A 201 -12.73 -4.27 -13.86
CA TRP A 201 -12.10 -2.98 -13.51
C TRP A 201 -13.08 -1.90 -13.01
N GLN A 202 -14.25 -2.27 -12.52
CA GLN A 202 -15.12 -1.35 -11.77
C GLN A 202 -14.43 -0.83 -10.51
N GLY A 203 -13.59 -1.68 -9.91
CA GLY A 203 -12.83 -1.37 -8.71
C GLY A 203 -13.62 -1.63 -7.44
N GLN A 204 -12.90 -1.89 -6.36
CA GLN A 204 -13.42 -2.08 -5.02
C GLN A 204 -12.48 -1.43 -3.99
N VAL A 205 -13.00 -1.24 -2.79
CA VAL A 205 -12.19 -0.87 -1.62
C VAL A 205 -12.60 -1.77 -0.46
N HIS A 206 -11.62 -2.40 0.17
CA HIS A 206 -11.80 -3.24 1.34
C HIS A 206 -11.45 -2.47 2.61
N SER A 207 -12.33 -2.51 3.60
CA SER A 207 -12.06 -2.01 4.96
C SER A 207 -11.89 -3.21 5.88
N VAL A 208 -10.74 -3.33 6.54
CA VAL A 208 -10.43 -4.48 7.41
C VAL A 208 -9.86 -3.97 8.72
N ALA A 209 -10.33 -4.49 9.85
CA ALA A 209 -9.73 -4.17 11.14
C ALA A 209 -8.31 -4.76 11.22
N ALA A 210 -7.38 -3.99 11.80
CA ALA A 210 -5.98 -4.36 11.90
C ALA A 210 -5.70 -5.51 12.89
N THR A 211 -6.72 -5.97 13.59
CA THR A 211 -6.71 -7.15 14.48
C THR A 211 -7.27 -8.40 13.79
N THR A 212 -7.99 -8.26 12.67
CA THR A 212 -8.63 -9.37 11.96
C THR A 212 -7.58 -10.33 11.44
N LYS A 213 -7.64 -11.61 11.83
CA LYS A 213 -6.81 -12.69 11.29
C LYS A 213 -7.49 -13.33 10.09
N LEU A 214 -6.96 -13.10 8.90
CA LEU A 214 -7.46 -13.75 7.68
C LEU A 214 -6.77 -15.10 7.49
N PRO A 215 -7.50 -16.19 7.21
CA PRO A 215 -6.89 -17.43 6.74
C PRO A 215 -6.27 -17.19 5.36
N PHE A 216 -5.46 -18.14 4.87
CA PHE A 216 -4.83 -18.01 3.55
C PHE A 216 -5.88 -17.69 2.47
N VAL A 217 -6.98 -18.45 2.39
CA VAL A 217 -8.13 -18.14 1.51
C VAL A 217 -9.29 -17.60 2.37
N PRO A 218 -9.47 -16.27 2.51
CA PRO A 218 -10.59 -15.72 3.28
C PRO A 218 -11.96 -16.09 2.68
N PRO A 219 -12.96 -16.42 3.53
CA PRO A 219 -14.33 -16.55 3.09
C PRO A 219 -14.94 -15.18 2.73
N LYS A 220 -15.90 -15.19 1.81
CA LYS A 220 -16.51 -13.99 1.21
C LYS A 220 -17.15 -13.01 2.22
N VAL A 221 -17.53 -13.49 3.41
CA VAL A 221 -18.41 -12.78 4.35
C VAL A 221 -17.64 -11.91 5.36
N ILE A 222 -16.33 -12.09 5.55
CA ILE A 222 -15.61 -11.50 6.69
C ILE A 222 -15.26 -10.00 6.53
N ILE A 223 -15.47 -9.37 5.37
CA ILE A 223 -15.08 -7.96 5.13
C ILE A 223 -16.23 -6.97 5.42
N ILE A 224 -17.22 -7.37 6.23
CA ILE A 224 -18.34 -6.52 6.63
C ILE A 224 -18.55 -6.72 8.12
N ASP A 225 -17.70 -6.14 8.96
CA ASP A 225 -18.03 -5.99 10.38
C ASP A 225 -17.60 -4.62 10.93
N GLU A 226 -18.37 -4.18 11.91
CA GLU A 226 -18.91 -2.82 12.07
C GLU A 226 -17.91 -1.72 12.53
N GLU A 227 -18.34 -0.46 12.33
CA GLU A 227 -17.61 0.82 12.40
C GLU A 227 -16.68 1.15 11.21
N GLY A 228 -16.46 2.43 10.88
CA GLY A 228 -15.52 2.86 9.81
C GLY A 228 -15.89 2.47 8.37
N LYS A 229 -17.18 2.54 8.03
CA LYS A 229 -17.75 2.17 6.71
C LYS A 229 -17.11 2.98 5.58
N ILE A 230 -16.80 2.30 4.47
CA ILE A 230 -16.51 2.94 3.19
C ILE A 230 -17.84 3.29 2.54
N HIS A 231 -18.03 4.55 2.20
CA HIS A 231 -19.18 4.99 1.44
C HIS A 231 -18.77 5.20 -0.02
N SER A 232 -19.31 4.38 -0.92
CA SER A 232 -19.14 4.55 -2.37
C SER A 232 -20.48 5.00 -2.94
N GLN A 233 -20.56 6.26 -3.38
CA GLN A 233 -21.71 6.77 -4.12
C GLN A 233 -21.40 6.79 -5.61
N ASN A 234 -22.38 6.41 -6.44
CA ASN A 234 -22.25 6.64 -7.88
C ASN A 234 -22.45 8.13 -8.19
N THR A 235 -21.95 8.59 -9.33
CA THR A 235 -22.10 9.99 -9.77
C THR A 235 -23.53 10.37 -10.18
N TYR A 236 -24.47 9.42 -10.22
CA TYR A 236 -25.82 9.65 -10.73
C TYR A 236 -26.83 9.99 -9.64
N ASN A 237 -26.62 9.54 -8.40
CA ASN A 237 -27.51 9.78 -7.27
C ASN A 237 -26.75 10.48 -6.14
N ARG A 238 -26.56 11.80 -6.27
CA ARG A 238 -25.93 12.63 -5.24
C ARG A 238 -26.92 12.92 -4.10
N ALA A 239 -26.62 12.43 -2.91
CA ALA A 239 -27.07 13.05 -1.66
C ALA A 239 -25.85 13.61 -0.94
N ASP A 240 -26.00 14.76 -0.25
CA ASP A 240 -24.89 15.48 0.38
C ASP A 240 -24.03 14.56 1.26
N VAL A 241 -22.72 14.58 1.02
CA VAL A 241 -21.75 13.82 1.81
C VAL A 241 -21.62 14.51 3.17
N ILE A 242 -22.16 13.86 4.21
CA ILE A 242 -21.88 14.23 5.60
C ILE A 242 -20.43 13.80 5.88
N SER A 243 -19.51 14.76 5.76
CA SER A 243 -18.14 14.63 6.22
C SER A 243 -18.14 14.55 7.75
N SER A 244 -17.41 13.59 8.34
CA SER A 244 -17.05 13.67 9.74
C SER A 244 -16.14 14.88 9.91
N SER A 245 -16.58 15.87 10.68
CA SER A 245 -15.78 17.05 11.00
C SER A 245 -14.38 16.65 11.45
N GLU A 246 -13.36 17.07 10.71
CA GLU A 246 -12.01 17.17 11.26
C GLU A 246 -12.08 18.11 12.47
N GLY A 247 -11.89 17.55 13.66
CA GLY A 247 -11.77 18.31 14.91
C GLY A 247 -10.45 19.09 14.96
N PRO A 248 -10.38 20.15 15.77
CA PRO A 248 -9.57 21.33 15.51
C PRO A 248 -8.06 21.07 15.60
N SER A 249 -7.36 21.82 14.74
CA SER A 249 -5.91 22.09 14.73
C SER A 249 -5.32 22.40 16.10
#